data_AF-A0A836URZ3-F1
#
_entry.id   AF-A0A836URZ3-F1
#
_cell.length_a   1.000
_cell.length_b   1.000
_cell.length_c   1.000
_cell.angle_alpha   90.00
_cell.angle_beta   90.00
_cell.angle_gamma   90.00
#
_symmetry.space_group_name_H-M   'P 1'
#
loop_
_entity.id
_entity.type
_entity.pdbx_description
1 polymer ?
#
loop_
_entity_poly.entity_id
_entity_poly.type
_entity_poly.pdbx_seq_one_letter_code
_entity_poly.pdbx_strand_id
1 'polypeptide(L)'
;MVEVSSTGVIMLQGLTISQSGLRSAEERSRSTAHNTANATTEETVSLRAHGREAPEGGVRTEVELGQPHQRVEDAVEMIAAEQHFAAGVRAVQTQDEMLGALLDIEG
;
A
#
# COMPACT_ATOMS: atom_id res chain seq x y z
N MET A 1 34.59 -11.37 -6.33
CA MET A 1 34.03 -10.95 -5.02
C MET A 1 33.37 -9.57 -5.16
N VAL A 2 32.30 -9.45 -5.96
CA VAL A 2 31.51 -8.20 -6.16
C VAL A 2 30.00 -8.48 -6.33
N GLU A 3 29.55 -9.74 -6.36
CA GLU A 3 28.13 -10.07 -6.64
C GLU A 3 27.18 -9.87 -5.44
N VAL A 4 27.65 -10.07 -4.21
CA VAL A 4 26.81 -10.03 -2.99
C VAL A 4 26.23 -8.63 -2.71
N SER A 5 26.88 -7.56 -3.18
CA SER A 5 26.44 -6.17 -2.96
C SER A 5 25.18 -5.80 -3.76
N SER A 6 24.99 -6.38 -4.95
CA SER A 6 23.86 -6.02 -5.82
C SER A 6 22.54 -6.64 -5.35
N THR A 7 22.56 -7.89 -4.89
CA THR A 7 21.37 -8.61 -4.41
C THR A 7 20.77 -7.98 -3.15
N GLY A 8 21.61 -7.55 -2.19
CA GLY A 8 21.14 -6.89 -0.97
C GLY A 8 20.43 -5.55 -1.25
N VAL A 9 20.92 -4.78 -2.22
CA VAL A 9 20.28 -3.52 -2.63
C VAL A 9 18.93 -3.80 -3.29
N ILE A 10 18.82 -4.81 -4.15
CA ILE A 10 17.56 -5.18 -4.81
C ILE A 10 16.49 -5.59 -3.79
N MET A 11 16.87 -6.37 -2.77
CA MET A 11 15.95 -6.82 -1.71
C MET A 11 15.45 -5.65 -0.86
N LEU A 12 16.33 -4.71 -0.51
CA LEU A 12 15.94 -3.51 0.24
C LEU A 12 14.99 -2.60 -0.58
N GLN A 13 15.22 -2.50 -1.89
CA GLN A 13 14.31 -1.78 -2.79
C GLN A 13 12.93 -2.46 -2.86
N GLY A 14 12.88 -3.79 -3.00
CA GLY A 14 11.62 -4.55 -2.97
C GLY A 14 10.81 -4.31 -1.69
N LEU A 15 11.49 -4.24 -0.54
CA LEU A 15 10.84 -4.02 0.74
C LEU A 15 10.28 -2.60 0.83
N THR A 16 11.04 -1.62 0.36
CA THR A 16 10.61 -0.21 0.30
C THR A 16 9.39 -0.03 -0.60
N ILE A 17 9.38 -0.70 -1.76
CA ILE A 17 8.24 -0.72 -2.68
C ILE A 17 7.02 -1.34 -2.00
N SER A 18 7.19 -2.48 -1.34
CA SER A 18 6.09 -3.19 -0.66
C SER A 18 5.52 -2.35 0.49
N GLN A 19 6.39 -1.70 1.27
CA GLN A 19 5.99 -0.78 2.32
C GLN A 19 5.20 0.42 1.78
N SER A 20 5.63 0.98 0.65
CA SER A 20 4.91 2.10 0.01
C SER A 20 3.50 1.69 -0.46
N GLY A 21 3.35 0.48 -1.01
CA GLY A 21 2.06 -0.09 -1.41
C GLY A 21 1.14 -0.35 -0.21
N LEU A 22 1.68 -0.88 0.89
CA LEU A 22 0.94 -1.09 2.14
C LEU A 22 0.41 0.22 2.71
N ARG A 23 1.26 1.25 2.80
CA ARG A 23 0.85 2.59 3.25
C ARG A 23 -0.22 3.19 2.33
N SER A 24 -0.12 2.95 1.02
CA SER A 24 -1.14 3.40 0.07
C SER A 24 -2.50 2.75 0.30
N ALA A 25 -2.52 1.42 0.50
CA ALA A 25 -3.74 0.68 0.81
C ALA A 25 -4.36 1.13 2.14
N GLU A 26 -3.54 1.40 3.17
CA GLU A 26 -3.98 1.92 4.45
C GLU A 26 -4.67 3.30 4.32
N GLU A 27 -4.08 4.23 3.57
CA GLU A 27 -4.66 5.57 3.36
C GLU A 27 -5.98 5.51 2.58
N ARG A 28 -6.09 4.61 1.60
CA ARG A 28 -7.35 4.33 0.90
C ARG A 28 -8.41 3.83 1.87
N SER A 29 -8.08 2.83 2.69
CA SER A 29 -8.99 2.29 3.72
C SER A 29 -9.42 3.38 4.72
N ARG A 30 -8.49 4.23 5.18
CA ARG A 30 -8.78 5.32 6.12
C ARG A 30 -9.72 6.36 5.51
N SER A 31 -9.50 6.74 4.25
CA SER A 31 -10.37 7.69 3.54
C SER A 31 -11.78 7.12 3.39
N THR A 32 -11.91 5.85 3.02
CA THR A 32 -13.22 5.22 2.88
C THR A 32 -13.93 5.00 4.22
N ALA A 33 -13.19 4.65 5.27
CA ALA A 33 -13.74 4.57 6.63
C ALA A 33 -14.27 5.93 7.10
N HIS A 34 -13.53 7.01 6.83
CA HIS A 34 -13.99 8.37 7.09
C HIS A 34 -15.29 8.71 6.33
N ASN A 35 -15.35 8.38 5.03
CA ASN A 35 -16.54 8.62 4.21
C ASN A 35 -17.75 7.82 4.71
N THR A 36 -17.53 6.55 5.06
CA THR A 36 -18.57 5.65 5.56
C THR A 36 -19.11 6.12 6.90
N ALA A 37 -18.23 6.52 7.83
CA ALA A 37 -18.62 7.02 9.15
C ALA A 37 -19.42 8.32 9.07
N ASN A 38 -19.12 9.17 8.08
CA ASN A 38 -19.79 10.45 7.88
C ASN A 38 -20.85 10.42 6.77
N ALA A 39 -21.31 9.24 6.35
CA ALA A 39 -22.22 9.07 5.20
C ALA A 39 -23.62 9.67 5.39
N THR A 40 -23.93 10.18 6.58
CA THR A 40 -25.19 10.87 6.94
C THR A 40 -24.96 12.30 7.43
N THR A 41 -23.73 12.81 7.37
CA THR A 41 -23.38 14.16 7.82
C THR A 41 -23.24 15.07 6.60
N GLU A 42 -24.26 15.88 6.32
CA GLU A 42 -24.36 16.71 5.10
C GLU A 42 -23.20 17.70 4.93
N GLU A 43 -22.63 18.18 6.04
CA GLU A 43 -21.54 19.15 6.08
C GLU A 43 -20.16 18.52 5.78
N THR A 44 -20.05 17.19 5.80
CA THR A 44 -18.76 16.50 5.69
C THR A 44 -18.35 16.29 4.24
N VAL A 45 -17.16 16.80 3.89
CA VAL A 45 -16.56 16.55 2.59
C VAL A 45 -15.94 15.16 2.55
N SER A 46 -16.21 14.42 1.48
CA SER A 46 -15.59 13.11 1.23
C SER A 46 -14.09 13.23 0.97
N LEU A 47 -13.34 12.21 1.33
CA LEU A 47 -11.92 12.09 1.04
C LEU A 47 -11.67 11.05 -0.05
N ARG A 48 -10.63 11.25 -0.85
CA ARG A 48 -10.17 10.27 -1.83
C ARG A 48 -8.64 10.17 -1.81
N ALA A 49 -8.14 8.97 -1.54
CA ALA A 49 -6.72 8.68 -1.62
C ALA A 49 -6.35 8.23 -3.05
N HIS A 50 -5.40 8.91 -3.67
CA HIS A 50 -4.87 8.61 -4.99
C HIS A 50 -3.41 8.17 -4.89
N GLY A 51 -3.13 6.95 -5.39
CA GLY A 51 -1.78 6.46 -5.59
C GLY A 51 -1.20 6.97 -6.90
N ARG A 52 0.02 7.49 -6.86
CA ARG A 52 0.84 7.82 -8.03
C ARG A 52 2.16 7.07 -7.94
N GLU A 53 2.70 6.68 -9.09
CA GLU A 53 4.01 6.04 -9.15
C GLU A 53 5.08 6.99 -8.59
N ALA A 54 5.96 6.45 -7.74
CA ALA A 54 7.11 7.19 -7.22
C ALA A 54 8.31 7.03 -8.17
N PRO A 55 9.14 8.08 -8.39
CA PRO A 55 10.30 8.01 -9.28
C PRO A 55 11.31 6.90 -8.91
N GLU A 56 11.46 6.64 -7.63
CA GLU A 56 12.29 5.58 -7.04
C GLU A 56 11.64 4.18 -7.03
N GLY A 57 10.44 4.04 -7.62
CA GLY A 57 9.63 2.84 -7.57
C GLY A 57 8.66 2.83 -6.38
N GLY A 58 7.58 2.09 -6.51
CA GLY A 58 6.50 2.04 -5.52
C GLY A 58 5.48 3.16 -5.72
N VAL A 59 4.72 3.47 -4.66
CA VAL A 59 3.54 4.33 -4.73
C VAL A 59 3.62 5.46 -3.69
N ARG A 60 3.44 6.69 -4.17
CA ARG A 60 3.14 7.86 -3.33
C ARG A 60 1.63 8.05 -3.27
N THR A 61 1.10 8.26 -2.07
CA THR A 61 -0.33 8.49 -1.89
C THR A 61 -0.59 9.93 -1.52
N GLU A 62 -1.57 10.54 -2.17
CA GLU A 62 -2.08 11.86 -1.84
C GLU A 62 -3.58 11.75 -1.53
N VAL A 63 -4.03 12.45 -0.49
CA VAL A 63 -5.44 12.48 -0.10
C VAL A 63 -6.02 13.82 -0.54
N GLU A 64 -7.07 13.75 -1.35
CA GLU A 64 -7.76 14.90 -1.92
C GLU A 64 -9.22 14.92 -1.48
N LEU A 65 -9.86 16.07 -1.66
CA LEU A 65 -11.30 16.18 -1.45
C LEU A 65 -12.03 15.49 -2.62
N GLY A 66 -12.87 14.52 -2.28
CA GLY A 66 -13.67 13.75 -3.23
C GLY A 66 -15.00 14.43 -3.58
N GLN A 67 -15.74 13.80 -4.49
CA GLN A 67 -17.13 14.18 -4.79
C GLN A 67 -18.12 13.61 -3.77
N PRO A 68 -19.28 14.27 -3.56
CA PRO A 68 -20.25 13.87 -2.55
C PRO A 68 -20.74 12.41 -2.67
N HIS A 69 -20.72 11.73 -1.53
CA HIS A 69 -21.34 10.45 -1.15
C HIS A 69 -21.79 9.48 -2.26
N GLN A 70 -20.89 8.57 -2.66
CA GLN A 70 -21.24 7.38 -3.43
C GLN A 70 -20.97 6.10 -2.63
N ARG A 71 -21.97 5.66 -1.83
CA ARG A 71 -21.83 4.53 -0.89
C ARG A 71 -21.38 3.22 -1.53
N VAL A 72 -21.84 2.94 -2.75
CA VAL A 72 -21.45 1.73 -3.48
C VAL A 72 -19.99 1.81 -3.92
N GLU A 73 -19.53 2.97 -4.38
CA GLU A 73 -18.14 3.17 -4.76
C GLU A 73 -17.21 3.07 -3.56
N ASP A 74 -17.60 3.64 -2.40
CA ASP A 74 -16.87 3.52 -1.15
C ASP A 74 -16.75 2.03 -0.71
N ALA A 75 -17.84 1.25 -0.79
CA ALA A 75 -17.75 -0.18 -0.45
C ALA A 75 -16.78 -0.95 -1.36
N VAL A 76 -16.81 -0.67 -2.67
CA VAL A 76 -15.89 -1.29 -3.64
C VAL A 76 -14.45 -0.85 -3.37
N GLU A 77 -14.24 0.42 -3.05
CA GLU A 77 -12.94 0.99 -2.74
C GLU A 77 -12.33 0.37 -1.47
N MET A 78 -13.14 0.14 -0.44
CA MET A 78 -12.72 -0.55 0.79
C MET A 78 -12.25 -1.99 0.50
N ILE A 79 -13.03 -2.74 -0.29
CA ILE A 79 -12.66 -4.11 -0.69
C ILE A 79 -11.36 -4.09 -1.49
N ALA A 80 -11.23 -3.17 -2.44
CA ALA A 80 -10.00 -3.04 -3.22
C ALA A 80 -8.79 -2.72 -2.33
N ALA A 81 -8.93 -1.78 -1.38
CA ALA A 81 -7.90 -1.41 -0.43
C ALA A 81 -7.47 -2.60 0.44
N GLU A 82 -8.42 -3.40 0.96
CA GLU A 82 -8.13 -4.61 1.74
C GLU A 82 -7.35 -5.65 0.91
N GLN A 83 -7.76 -5.88 -0.34
CA GLN A 83 -7.08 -6.82 -1.23
C GLN A 83 -5.65 -6.36 -1.55
N HIS A 84 -5.45 -5.05 -1.79
CA HIS A 84 -4.11 -4.49 -2.00
C HIS A 84 -3.24 -4.59 -0.75
N PHE A 85 -3.81 -4.35 0.44
CA PHE A 85 -3.11 -4.52 1.70
C PHE A 85 -2.66 -5.97 1.89
N ALA A 86 -3.56 -6.93 1.71
CA ALA A 86 -3.25 -8.35 1.81
C ALA A 86 -2.17 -8.79 0.80
N ALA A 87 -2.22 -8.28 -0.44
CA ALA A 87 -1.19 -8.54 -1.44
C ALA A 87 0.18 -7.97 -1.01
N GLY A 88 0.21 -6.76 -0.46
CA GLY A 88 1.42 -6.15 0.08
C GLY A 88 2.04 -6.96 1.22
N VAL A 89 1.22 -7.45 2.16
CA VAL A 89 1.69 -8.30 3.27
C VAL A 89 2.34 -9.58 2.74
N ARG A 90 1.72 -10.25 1.77
CA ARG A 90 2.30 -11.46 1.15
C ARG A 90 3.63 -11.18 0.45
N ALA A 91 3.76 -10.02 -0.22
CA ALA A 91 5.01 -9.62 -0.85
C ALA A 91 6.13 -9.42 0.19
N VAL A 92 5.83 -8.79 1.33
CA VAL A 92 6.79 -8.63 2.44
C VAL A 92 7.19 -10.00 3.01
N GLN A 93 6.22 -10.89 3.27
CA GLN A 93 6.49 -12.24 3.78
C GLN A 93 7.39 -13.05 2.83
N THR A 94 7.11 -12.99 1.53
CA THR A 94 7.93 -13.69 0.51
C THR A 94 9.37 -13.16 0.50
N GLN A 95 9.57 -11.86 0.68
CA GLN A 95 10.91 -11.26 0.72
C GLN A 95 11.67 -11.67 2.00
N ASP A 96 10.98 -11.75 3.13
CA ASP A 96 11.55 -12.23 4.39
C ASP A 96 11.98 -13.70 4.27
N GLU A 97 11.12 -14.55 3.70
CA GLU A 97 11.43 -15.97 3.42
C GLU A 97 12.65 -16.13 2.50
N MET A 98 12.74 -15.33 1.43
CA MET A 98 13.91 -15.34 0.54
C MET A 98 15.18 -14.88 1.25
N LEU A 99 15.10 -13.89 2.12
CA LEU A 99 16.24 -13.45 2.93
C LEU A 99 16.70 -14.55 3.88
N GLY A 100 15.77 -15.20 4.58
CA GLY A 100 16.06 -16.34 5.44
C GLY A 100 16.78 -17.47 4.69
N ALA A 101 16.23 -17.87 3.53
CA ALA A 101 16.83 -18.93 2.71
C ALA A 101 18.24 -18.57 2.21
N LEU A 102 18.50 -17.30 1.87
CA LEU A 102 19.85 -16.86 1.48
C LEU A 102 20.83 -16.91 2.66
N LEU A 103 20.39 -16.48 3.84
CA LEU A 103 21.22 -16.52 5.05
C LEU A 103 21.56 -17.96 5.47
N ASP A 104 20.61 -18.88 5.32
CA ASP A 104 20.81 -20.31 5.63
C ASP A 104 21.82 -21.00 4.69
N ILE A 105 22.01 -20.50 3.45
CA ILE A 105 22.98 -21.05 2.49
C ILE A 105 24.41 -20.54 2.76
N GLU A 106 24.55 -19.30 3.26
CA GLU A 106 25.84 -18.66 3.52
C GLU A 106 26.40 -18.96 4.93
N GLY A 107 25.58 -19.51 5.84
CA GLY A 107 25.95 -19.90 7.21
C GLY A 107 26.56 -21.29 7.32
#